data_AF-A0A973M7T8-F1
#
_entry.id   AF-A0A973M7T8-F1
#
_cell.length_a   1.000
_cell.length_b   1.000
_cell.length_c   1.000
_cell.angle_alpha   90.00
_cell.angle_beta   90.00
_cell.angle_gamma   90.00
#
_symmetry.space_group_name_H-M   'P 1'
#
loop_
_entity.id
_entity.type
_entity.pdbx_description
1 polymer ?
#
loop_
_entity_poly.entity_id
_entity_poly.type
_entity_poly.pdbx_seq_one_letter_code
_entity_poly.pdbx_strand_id
1 'polypeptide(L)' 'MKHLLSTRDLTPRDAIQILDTAEEMAAVNDREVRKLPALRGRTVVNLFFEDSTRTRISFEAAAKRL' A
#
# COMPACT_ATOMS: atom_id res chain seq x y z
N MET A 1 7.75 -2.07 11.04
CA MET A 1 8.24 -3.03 10.02
C MET A 1 9.12 -2.29 9.02
N LYS A 2 10.33 -2.79 8.73
CA LYS A 2 11.25 -2.16 7.75
C LYS A 2 11.09 -2.72 6.34
N HIS A 3 10.76 -4.02 6.22
CA HIS A 3 10.56 -4.74 4.96
C HIS A 3 9.40 -5.74 5.09
N LEU A 4 8.71 -6.01 3.97
CA LEU A 4 7.69 -7.07 3.85
C LEU A 4 8.10 -7.99 2.70
N LEU A 5 8.79 -9.09 3.02
CA LEU A 5 9.35 -10.03 2.03
C LEU A 5 8.57 -11.35 1.98
N SER A 6 8.07 -11.81 3.14
CA SER A 6 7.22 -12.98 3.24
C SER A 6 6.07 -12.75 4.22
N THR A 7 4.92 -13.36 3.97
CA THR A 7 3.83 -13.43 4.96
C THR A 7 4.20 -14.26 6.17
N ARG A 8 5.22 -15.13 6.07
CA ARG A 8 5.75 -15.91 7.19
C ARG A 8 6.46 -15.06 8.24
N ASP A 9 6.90 -13.86 7.86
CA ASP A 9 7.57 -12.91 8.76
C ASP A 9 6.55 -12.11 9.60
N LEU A 10 5.24 -12.27 9.33
CA LEU A 10 4.18 -11.59 10.04
C LEU A 10 3.75 -12.40 11.26
N THR A 11 3.78 -11.76 12.42
CA THR A 11 3.00 -12.27 13.55
C THR A 11 1.51 -12.04 13.29
N PRO A 12 0.60 -12.79 13.95
CA PRO A 12 -0.84 -12.51 13.85
C PRO A 12 -1.19 -11.06 14.17
N ARG A 13 -0.47 -10.44 15.11
CA ARG A 13 -0.65 -9.03 15.47
C ARG A 13 -0.27 -8.09 14.32
N ASP A 14 0.86 -8.33 13.66
CA ASP A 14 1.29 -7.50 12.51
C ASP A 14 0.29 -7.62 11.36
N ALA A 15 -0.20 -8.83 11.11
CA ALA A 15 -1.20 -9.08 10.07
C ALA A 15 -2.50 -8.33 10.35
N ILE A 16 -3.02 -8.41 11.59
CA ILE A 16 -4.22 -7.67 12.00
C ILE A 16 -3.99 -6.16 11.86
N GLN A 17 -2.85 -5.63 12.30
CA GLN A 17 -2.56 -4.20 12.16
C GLN A 17 -2.54 -3.72 10.70
N ILE A 18 -2.04 -4.54 9.76
CA ILE A 18 -2.11 -4.24 8.32
C ILE A 18 -3.56 -4.19 7.85
N LEU A 19 -4.39 -5.14 8.28
CA LEU A 19 -5.81 -5.20 7.91
C LEU A 19 -6.60 -4.01 8.48
N ASP A 20 -6.39 -3.65 9.75
CA ASP A 20 -7.02 -2.49 10.38
C ASP A 20 -6.66 -1.21 9.62
N THR A 21 -5.38 -1.04 9.28
CA THR A 21 -4.92 0.11 8.48
C THR A 21 -5.57 0.11 7.09
N ALA A 22 -5.75 -1.06 6.47
CA ALA A 22 -6.38 -1.17 5.16
C ALA A 22 -7.87 -0.78 5.21
N GLU A 23 -8.58 -1.11 6.29
CA GLU A 23 -9.98 -0.70 6.52
C GLU A 23 -10.08 0.84 6.67
N GLU A 24 -9.18 1.45 7.45
CA GLU A 24 -9.12 2.91 7.57
C GLU A 24 -8.83 3.59 6.21
N MET A 25 -7.92 3.02 5.42
CA MET A 25 -7.60 3.53 4.07
C MET A 25 -8.74 3.30 3.08
N ALA A 26 -9.56 2.27 3.26
CA ALA A 26 -10.72 2.04 2.40
C ALA A 26 -11.73 3.19 2.53
N ALA A 27 -11.97 3.66 3.76
CA ALA A 27 -12.86 4.80 4.05
C ALA A 27 -12.39 6.13 3.44
N VAL A 28 -11.10 6.25 3.08
CA VAL A 28 -10.58 7.43 2.37
C VAL A 28 -11.10 7.50 0.94
N ASN A 29 -11.45 6.35 0.33
CA ASN A 29 -12.00 6.35 -1.04
C ASN A 29 -13.39 6.99 -1.13
N ASP A 30 -14.13 7.02 -0.02
CA ASP A 30 -15.47 7.61 0.07
C ASP A 30 -15.44 9.13 0.32
N ARG A 31 -14.25 9.70 0.61
CA ARG A 31 -14.08 11.14 0.79
C ARG A 31 -14.10 11.87 -0.55
N GLU A 32 -14.56 13.12 -0.51
CA GLU A 32 -14.56 14.02 -1.68
C GLU A 32 -13.13 14.27 -2.18
N VAL A 33 -12.17 14.35 -1.26
CA VAL A 33 -10.73 14.38 -1.56
C VAL A 33 -10.12 13.02 -1.22
N ARG A 34 -9.85 12.23 -2.26
CA ARG A 34 -9.30 10.86 -2.17
C ARG A 34 -7.77 10.79 -2.06
N LYS A 35 -7.10 11.90 -1.76
CA LYS A 35 -5.63 12.00 -1.68
C LYS A 35 -5.20 12.33 -0.26
N LEU A 36 -4.34 11.50 0.32
CA LEU A 36 -3.66 11.78 1.57
C LEU A 36 -2.29 12.43 1.30
N PRO A 37 -1.69 13.13 2.28
CA PRO A 37 -0.34 13.68 2.15
C PRO A 37 0.76 12.71 2.67
N ALA A 38 0.43 11.43 2.88
CA ALA A 38 1.28 10.47 3.59
C ALA A 38 2.60 10.18 2.84
N LEU A 39 2.57 10.20 1.51
CA LEU A 39 3.75 10.00 0.64
C LEU A 39 4.22 11.31 -0.02
N ARG A 40 3.75 12.48 0.42
CA ARG A 40 4.21 13.76 -0.14
C ARG A 40 5.73 13.90 -0.02
N GLY A 41 6.40 14.14 -1.13
CA GLY A 41 7.87 14.25 -1.20
C GLY A 41 8.60 12.91 -1.14
N ARG A 42 7.89 11.78 -1.25
CA ARG A 42 8.48 10.43 -1.37
C ARG A 42 8.31 9.91 -2.79
N THR A 43 9.33 9.20 -3.28
CA THR A 43 9.27 8.49 -4.57
C THR A 43 9.11 7.00 -4.31
N VAL A 44 8.07 6.40 -4.90
CA VAL A 44 7.85 4.94 -4.87
C VAL A 44 8.32 4.36 -6.20
N VAL A 45 9.19 3.35 -6.15
CA VAL A 45 9.76 2.70 -7.34
C VAL A 45 9.17 1.31 -7.49
N ASN A 46 8.63 1.04 -8.68
CA ASN A 46 8.13 -0.26 -9.11
C ASN A 46 9.20 -0.95 -9.97
N LEU A 47 9.96 -1.88 -9.39
CA LEU A 47 11.04 -2.59 -10.07
C LEU A 47 10.64 -4.05 -10.33
N PHE A 48 10.44 -4.39 -11.61
CA PHE A 48 10.01 -5.71 -12.06
C PHE A 48 10.99 -6.25 -13.10
N PHE A 49 11.52 -7.46 -12.89
CA PHE A 49 12.31 -8.17 -13.90
C PHE A 49 11.42 -8.91 -14.91
N GLU A 50 10.21 -9.26 -14.49
CA GLU A 50 9.19 -9.90 -15.31
C GLU A 50 7.92 -9.05 -15.27
N ASP A 51 7.27 -8.90 -16.43
CA ASP A 51 6.10 -8.05 -16.54
C ASP A 51 4.92 -8.58 -15.71
N SER A 52 4.34 -7.71 -14.90
CA SER A 52 3.14 -8.01 -14.10
C SER A 52 2.20 -6.81 -14.05
N THR A 53 1.35 -6.67 -15.08
CA THR A 53 0.45 -5.52 -15.24
C THR A 53 -0.47 -5.32 -14.04
N ARG A 54 -1.03 -6.40 -13.48
CA ARG A 54 -1.94 -6.31 -12.32
C ARG A 54 -1.23 -5.76 -11.09
N THR A 55 -0.03 -6.27 -10.81
CA THR A 55 0.78 -5.86 -9.65
C THR A 55 1.27 -4.42 -9.81
N ARG A 56 1.79 -4.06 -10.98
CA ARG A 56 2.25 -2.70 -11.23
C ARG A 56 1.12 -1.68 -11.07
N ILE A 57 -0.05 -1.94 -11.67
CA ILE A 57 -1.18 -1.02 -11.61
C ILE A 57 -1.72 -0.88 -10.17
N SER A 58 -1.80 -1.97 -9.40
CA SER A 58 -2.30 -1.91 -8.02
C SER A 58 -1.41 -1.05 -7.13
N PHE A 59 -0.08 -1.26 -7.17
CA PHE A 59 0.87 -0.45 -6.39
C PHE A 59 0.96 1.00 -6.87
N GLU A 60 0.92 1.24 -8.18
CA GLU A 60 0.91 2.59 -8.74
C GLU A 60 -0.36 3.37 -8.34
N ALA A 61 -1.52 2.72 -8.37
CA ALA A 61 -2.77 3.34 -7.95
C ALA A 61 -2.77 3.66 -6.44
N ALA A 62 -2.26 2.76 -5.60
CA ALA A 62 -2.16 2.98 -4.16
C ALA A 62 -1.20 4.16 -3.86
N ALA A 63 -0.01 4.17 -4.45
CA ALA A 63 0.98 5.23 -4.22
C ALA A 63 0.48 6.63 -4.66
N LYS A 64 -0.34 6.72 -5.71
CA LYS A 64 -0.93 8.01 -6.16
C LYS A 64 -2.05 8.55 -5.26
N ARG A 65 -2.67 7.69 -4.44
CA ARG A 65 -3.73 8.07 -3.50
C ARG A 65 -3.17 8.51 -2.13
N LEU A 66 -1.94 8.15 -1.83
CA LEU A 66 -1.25 8.47 -0.57
C LEU A 66 -0.27 9.63 -0.72
#